data_AF-A0A3B0AZQ9-F1
#
_entry.id   AF-A0A3B0AZQ9-F1
#
_cell.length_a   1.000
_cell.length_b   1.000
_cell.length_c   1.000
_cell.angle_alpha   90.00
_cell.angle_beta   90.00
_cell.angle_gamma   90.00
#
_symmetry.space_group_name_H-M   'P 1'
#
loop_
_entity.id
_entity.type
_entity.pdbx_description
1 polymer ?
#
loop_
_entity_poly.entity_id
_entity_poly.type
_entity_poly.pdbx_seq_one_letter_code
_entity_poly.pdbx_strand_id
1 'polypeptide(L)'
;MEEVKQHKALIVVLAVIACFRPLMNILGLSAQIGQPMASVSATVIITLAWIATVVFVRIRQPVVVLMFAGIVYVILAIVLSAVLSPILTGHLQGPITNPFAIVGVLVTNAVWGIIAGFLATVLMRVWKL
;
A
#
# COMPACT_ATOMS: atom_id res chain seq x y z
N MET A 1 -19.18 3.30 -2.28
CA MET A 1 -18.92 2.51 -3.52
C MET A 1 -18.83 3.41 -4.75
N GLU A 2 -19.64 4.46 -4.85
CA GLU A 2 -19.62 5.40 -6.00
C GLU A 2 -18.30 6.17 -6.13
N GLU A 3 -17.76 6.67 -5.02
CA GLU A 3 -16.42 7.29 -4.93
C GLU A 3 -15.30 6.37 -5.44
N VAL A 4 -15.36 5.08 -5.11
CA VAL A 4 -14.39 4.09 -5.59
C VAL A 4 -14.50 3.93 -7.10
N LYS A 5 -15.72 3.95 -7.66
CA LYS A 5 -15.92 3.86 -9.11
C LYS A 5 -15.39 5.10 -9.83
N GLN A 6 -15.53 6.27 -9.23
CA GLN A 6 -15.05 7.53 -9.77
C GLN A 6 -13.52 7.65 -9.69
N HIS A 7 -12.91 7.13 -8.62
CA HIS A 7 -11.48 7.27 -8.35
C HIS A 7 -10.68 5.97 -8.57
N LYS A 8 -11.16 5.03 -9.39
CA LYS A 8 -10.46 3.76 -9.67
C LYS A 8 -9.02 3.96 -10.11
N ALA A 9 -8.79 4.91 -11.02
CA ALA A 9 -7.45 5.21 -11.51
C ALA A 9 -6.52 5.68 -10.38
N LEU A 10 -7.01 6.56 -9.50
CA LEU A 10 -6.25 7.04 -8.35
C LEU A 10 -5.91 5.90 -7.38
N ILE A 11 -6.87 5.01 -7.09
CA ILE A 11 -6.64 3.83 -6.24
C ILE A 11 -5.51 2.98 -6.80
N VAL A 12 -5.50 2.73 -8.11
CA VAL A 12 -4.45 1.96 -8.78
C VAL A 12 -3.11 2.70 -8.70
N VAL A 13 -3.07 4.01 -8.97
CA VAL A 13 -1.84 4.81 -8.87
C VAL A 13 -1.26 4.76 -7.46
N LEU A 14 -2.09 4.96 -6.43
CA LEU A 14 -1.67 4.88 -5.03
C LEU A 14 -1.16 3.48 -4.67
N ALA A 15 -1.81 2.44 -5.15
CA ALA A 15 -1.38 1.06 -4.94
C ALA A 15 -0.03 0.78 -5.62
N VAL A 16 0.17 1.26 -6.84
CA VAL A 16 1.44 1.13 -7.59
C VAL A 16 2.57 1.88 -6.88
N ILE A 17 2.31 3.07 -6.34
CA ILE A 17 3.29 3.79 -5.51
C ILE A 17 3.71 2.94 -4.31
N ALA A 18 2.76 2.26 -3.66
CA ALA A 18 3.08 1.39 -2.53
C ALA A 18 3.89 0.15 -2.92
N CYS A 19 3.83 -0.31 -4.19
CA CYS A 19 4.70 -1.37 -4.71
C CYS A 19 6.19 -1.01 -4.70
N PHE A 20 6.55 0.25 -4.45
CA PHE A 20 7.95 0.63 -4.22
C PHE A 20 8.59 -0.18 -3.09
N ARG A 21 7.85 -0.48 -2.02
CA ARG A 21 8.36 -1.28 -0.89
C ARG A 21 8.77 -2.72 -1.30
N PRO A 22 7.90 -3.53 -1.92
CA PRO A 22 8.31 -4.86 -2.37
C PRO A 22 9.43 -4.80 -3.41
N LEU A 23 9.48 -3.79 -4.28
CA LEU A 23 10.60 -3.60 -5.20
C LEU A 23 11.93 -3.35 -4.46
N MET A 24 11.94 -2.51 -3.42
CA MET A 24 13.14 -2.30 -2.59
C MET A 24 13.64 -3.59 -1.93
N ASN A 25 12.72 -4.43 -1.44
CA ASN A 25 13.08 -5.70 -0.85
C ASN A 25 13.64 -6.67 -1.89
N ILE A 26 13.01 -6.75 -3.07
CA ILE A 26 13.40 -7.67 -4.13
C ILE A 26 14.76 -7.27 -4.75
N LEU A 27 15.00 -5.97 -4.94
CA LEU A 27 16.25 -5.44 -5.49
C LEU A 27 17.41 -5.45 -4.47
N GLY A 28 17.19 -5.91 -3.23
CA GLY A 28 18.20 -5.92 -2.18
C GLY A 28 18.56 -4.54 -1.60
N LEU A 29 17.85 -3.48 -2.00
CA LEU A 29 18.05 -2.12 -1.46
C LEU A 29 17.79 -2.09 0.05
N SER A 30 16.83 -2.91 0.51
CA SER A 30 16.54 -3.04 1.94
C SER A 30 17.71 -3.60 2.75
N ALA A 31 18.54 -4.45 2.15
CA ALA A 31 19.71 -5.03 2.82
C ALA A 31 20.85 -4.01 2.96
N GLN A 32 20.99 -3.11 1.98
CA GLN A 32 21.99 -2.05 1.99
C GLN A 32 21.67 -0.95 3.01
N ILE A 33 20.40 -0.59 3.15
CA ILE A 33 19.93 0.41 4.13
C ILE A 33 19.94 -0.16 5.56
N GLY A 34 19.71 -1.47 5.70
CA GLY A 34 19.57 -2.14 6.98
C GLY A 34 18.12 -2.19 7.47
N GLN A 35 17.75 -3.31 8.10
CA GLN A 35 16.45 -3.49 8.75
C GLN A 35 16.58 -3.18 10.25
N PRO A 36 15.57 -2.55 10.89
CA PRO A 36 14.21 -2.29 10.38
C PRO A 36 14.03 -0.94 9.65
N MET A 37 15.08 -0.11 9.58
CA MET A 37 14.99 1.26 9.04
C MET A 37 14.42 1.29 7.62
N ALA A 38 14.90 0.42 6.73
CA ALA A 38 14.37 0.34 5.36
C ALA A 38 12.84 0.13 5.31
N SER A 39 12.32 -0.80 6.11
CA SER A 39 10.88 -1.11 6.14
C SER A 39 10.05 0.02 6.76
N VAL A 40 10.54 0.63 7.84
CA VAL A 40 9.84 1.72 8.51
C VAL A 40 9.82 2.96 7.61
N SER A 41 10.95 3.36 7.05
CA SER A 41 11.05 4.50 6.15
C SER A 41 10.16 4.34 4.92
N ALA A 42 10.16 3.17 4.28
CA ALA A 42 9.28 2.90 3.14
C ALA A 42 7.80 3.04 3.53
N THR A 43 7.41 2.49 4.68
CA THR A 43 6.02 2.57 5.17
C THR A 43 5.61 4.01 5.45
N VAL A 44 6.47 4.78 6.12
CA VAL A 44 6.20 6.20 6.42
C VAL A 44 6.06 7.01 5.12
N ILE A 45 6.99 6.84 4.17
CA ILE A 45 6.98 7.55 2.88
C ILE A 45 5.69 7.23 2.10
N ILE A 46 5.31 5.95 2.00
CA ILE A 46 4.10 5.52 1.31
C ILE A 46 2.86 6.11 1.98
N THR A 47 2.75 6.02 3.31
CA THR A 47 1.61 6.57 4.05
C THR A 47 1.50 8.09 3.85
N LEU A 48 2.63 8.82 3.92
CA LEU A 48 2.65 10.26 3.68
C LEU A 48 2.23 10.59 2.25
N ALA A 49 2.72 9.85 1.25
CA ALA A 49 2.35 10.04 -0.15
C ALA A 49 0.84 9.81 -0.37
N TRP A 50 0.28 8.75 0.24
CA TRP A 50 -1.15 8.47 0.21
C TRP A 50 -1.97 9.60 0.82
N ILE A 51 -1.64 10.02 2.04
CA ILE A 51 -2.33 11.10 2.76
C ILE A 51 -2.24 12.40 1.96
N ALA A 52 -1.04 12.80 1.55
CA ALA A 52 -0.81 14.01 0.78
C ALA A 52 -1.66 14.02 -0.50
N THR A 53 -1.63 12.92 -1.25
CA THR A 53 -2.38 12.83 -2.52
C THR A 53 -3.87 12.99 -2.31
N VAL A 54 -4.47 12.27 -1.36
CA VAL A 54 -5.94 12.37 -1.13
C VAL A 54 -6.33 13.75 -0.60
N VAL A 55 -5.46 14.38 0.19
CA VAL A 55 -5.62 15.77 0.71
C VAL A 55 -5.57 16.79 -0.43
N PHE A 56 -4.57 16.71 -1.30
CA PHE A 56 -4.43 17.62 -2.45
C PHE A 56 -5.56 17.47 -3.46
N VAL A 57 -5.99 16.24 -3.74
CA VAL A 57 -7.10 15.94 -4.66
C VAL A 57 -8.46 16.24 -4.01
N ARG A 58 -8.51 16.51 -2.69
CA ARG A 58 -9.73 16.78 -1.91
C ARG A 58 -10.78 15.68 -2.05
N ILE A 59 -10.34 14.44 -1.89
CA ILE A 59 -11.22 13.27 -1.94
C ILE A 59 -12.27 13.35 -0.83
N ARG A 60 -13.55 13.24 -1.18
CA ARG A 60 -14.66 13.35 -0.23
C ARG A 60 -14.70 12.21 0.80
N GLN A 61 -14.27 11.01 0.42
CA GLN A 61 -14.22 9.82 1.28
C GLN A 61 -12.80 9.20 1.32
N PRO A 62 -11.81 9.84 1.98
CA PRO A 62 -10.42 9.38 1.97
C PRO A 62 -10.24 7.98 2.55
N VAL A 63 -11.01 7.65 3.61
CA VAL A 63 -10.98 6.35 4.28
C VAL A 63 -11.28 5.21 3.31
N VAL A 64 -12.34 5.36 2.51
CA VAL A 64 -12.74 4.31 1.56
C VAL A 64 -11.68 4.17 0.46
N VAL A 65 -11.21 5.29 -0.10
CA VAL A 65 -10.20 5.27 -1.17
C VAL A 65 -8.90 4.65 -0.71
N LEU A 66 -8.38 5.01 0.47
CA LEU A 66 -7.12 4.48 0.99
C LEU A 66 -7.23 3.03 1.47
N MET A 67 -8.38 2.60 2.00
CA MET A 67 -8.64 1.18 2.27
C MET A 67 -8.54 0.34 0.99
N PHE A 68 -9.20 0.77 -0.09
CA PHE A 68 -9.10 0.07 -1.38
C PHE A 68 -7.70 0.15 -1.99
N ALA A 69 -6.99 1.27 -1.83
CA ALA A 69 -5.59 1.38 -2.26
C ALA A 69 -4.71 0.34 -1.54
N GLY A 70 -4.88 0.15 -0.23
CA GLY A 70 -4.20 -0.89 0.54
C GLY A 70 -4.51 -2.30 0.07
N ILE A 71 -5.78 -2.60 -0.23
CA ILE A 71 -6.19 -3.90 -0.76
C ILE A 71 -5.57 -4.15 -2.14
N VAL A 72 -5.68 -3.20 -3.07
CA VAL A 72 -5.12 -3.32 -4.42
C VAL A 72 -3.59 -3.45 -4.36
N TYR A 73 -2.93 -2.69 -3.49
CA TYR A 73 -1.48 -2.81 -3.25
C TYR A 73 -1.10 -4.25 -2.86
N VAL A 74 -1.81 -4.85 -1.90
CA VAL A 74 -1.50 -6.23 -1.48
C VAL A 74 -1.70 -7.22 -2.60
N ILE A 75 -2.77 -7.09 -3.38
CA ILE A 75 -3.00 -7.96 -4.54
C ILE A 75 -1.82 -7.84 -5.52
N LEU A 76 -1.40 -6.62 -5.85
CA LEU A 76 -0.25 -6.37 -6.71
C LEU A 76 1.04 -6.93 -6.11
N ALA A 77 1.27 -6.76 -4.81
CA ALA A 77 2.46 -7.27 -4.12
C ALA A 77 2.51 -8.81 -4.10
N ILE A 78 1.36 -9.48 -3.91
CA ILE A 78 1.25 -10.94 -3.98
C ILE A 78 1.56 -11.42 -5.39
N VAL A 79 0.97 -10.80 -6.42
CA VAL A 79 1.23 -11.13 -7.82
C VAL A 79 2.70 -10.91 -8.16
N LEU A 80 3.26 -9.76 -7.78
CA LEU A 80 4.67 -9.44 -8.01
C LEU A 80 5.58 -10.45 -7.33
N SER A 81 5.31 -10.83 -6.08
CA SER A 81 6.06 -11.85 -5.36
C SER A 81 5.94 -13.22 -6.03
N ALA A 82 4.74 -13.60 -6.47
CA ALA A 82 4.50 -14.89 -7.12
C ALA A 82 5.23 -15.02 -8.46
N VAL A 83 5.43 -13.90 -9.18
CA VAL A 83 6.16 -13.89 -10.46
C VAL A 83 7.66 -13.74 -10.24
N LEU A 84 8.11 -12.81 -9.40
CA LEU A 84 9.53 -12.49 -9.25
C LEU A 84 10.27 -13.49 -8.35
N SER A 85 9.64 -14.06 -7.32
CA SER A 85 10.33 -14.98 -6.40
C SER A 85 10.81 -16.27 -7.09
N PRO A 86 10.01 -16.98 -7.92
CA PRO A 86 10.52 -18.17 -8.62
C PRO A 86 11.66 -17.84 -9.58
N ILE A 87 11.64 -16.66 -10.20
CA ILE A 87 12.69 -16.21 -11.13
C ILE A 87 14.00 -15.95 -10.39
N LEU A 88 13.94 -15.32 -9.21
CA LEU A 88 15.12 -14.87 -8.49
C LEU A 88 15.69 -15.90 -7.51
N THR A 89 14.83 -16.70 -6.88
CA THR A 89 15.22 -17.65 -5.82
C THR A 89 14.95 -19.11 -6.19
N GLY A 90 14.34 -19.37 -7.36
CA GLY A 90 13.97 -20.71 -7.81
C GLY A 90 12.78 -21.33 -7.06
N HIS A 91 12.21 -20.62 -6.08
CA HIS A 91 11.17 -21.15 -5.20
C HIS A 91 10.04 -20.12 -5.06
N LEU A 92 8.79 -20.59 -5.04
CA LEU A 92 7.64 -19.72 -4.81
C LEU A 92 7.64 -19.22 -3.37
N GLN A 93 7.72 -17.90 -3.18
CA GLN A 93 7.72 -17.25 -1.88
C GLN A 93 6.62 -16.18 -1.77
N GLY A 94 6.25 -15.87 -0.54
CA GLY A 94 5.25 -14.85 -0.21
C GLY A 94 3.90 -15.43 0.20
N PRO A 95 2.90 -14.58 0.45
CA PRO A 95 1.61 -15.00 1.03
C PRO A 95 0.86 -16.04 0.19
N ILE A 96 1.16 -16.14 -1.11
CA ILE A 96 0.52 -17.09 -2.02
C ILE A 96 0.73 -18.56 -1.60
N THR A 97 1.77 -18.86 -0.80
CA THR A 97 2.04 -20.21 -0.31
C THR A 97 1.13 -20.64 0.84
N ASN A 98 0.39 -19.71 1.46
CA ASN A 98 -0.49 -19.99 2.59
C ASN A 98 -1.76 -19.11 2.52
N PRO A 99 -2.96 -19.67 2.32
CA PRO A 99 -4.21 -18.91 2.25
C PRO A 99 -4.48 -18.03 3.48
N PHE A 100 -4.10 -18.48 4.69
CA PHE A 100 -4.25 -17.68 5.90
C PHE A 100 -3.31 -16.46 5.90
N ALA A 101 -2.12 -16.60 5.31
CA ALA A 101 -1.22 -15.47 5.13
C ALA A 101 -1.81 -14.43 4.18
N ILE A 102 -2.47 -14.84 3.08
CA ILE A 102 -3.18 -13.93 2.15
C ILE A 102 -4.23 -13.10 2.90
N VAL A 103 -5.08 -13.75 3.70
CA VAL A 103 -6.11 -13.05 4.49
C VAL A 103 -5.45 -12.09 5.48
N GLY A 104 -4.40 -12.54 6.16
CA GLY A 104 -3.64 -11.72 7.10
C GLY A 104 -3.10 -10.44 6.47
N VAL A 105 -2.34 -10.53 5.37
CA VAL A 105 -1.80 -9.33 4.71
C VAL A 105 -2.90 -8.43 4.11
N LEU A 106 -3.98 -8.99 3.58
CA LEU A 106 -5.12 -8.19 3.10
C LEU A 106 -5.74 -7.37 4.24
N VAL A 107 -6.05 -8.01 5.37
CA VAL A 107 -6.65 -7.34 6.53
C VAL A 107 -5.71 -6.27 7.08
N THR A 108 -4.43 -6.60 7.28
CA THR A 108 -3.44 -5.64 7.81
C THR A 108 -3.35 -4.39 6.94
N ASN A 109 -3.31 -4.53 5.61
CA ASN A 109 -3.19 -3.36 4.72
C ASN A 109 -4.50 -2.61 4.53
N ALA A 110 -5.65 -3.29 4.59
CA ALA A 110 -6.95 -2.63 4.63
C ALA A 110 -7.05 -1.75 5.89
N VAL A 111 -6.69 -2.29 7.06
CA VAL A 111 -6.65 -1.55 8.33
C VAL A 111 -5.67 -0.37 8.24
N TRP A 112 -4.49 -0.57 7.64
CA TRP A 112 -3.53 0.51 7.47
C TRP A 112 -4.05 1.63 6.56
N GLY A 113 -4.72 1.27 5.45
CA GLY A 113 -5.40 2.23 4.58
C GLY A 113 -6.51 3.00 5.28
N ILE A 114 -7.27 2.33 6.16
CA ILE A 114 -8.29 2.97 7.01
C ILE A 114 -7.64 3.99 7.94
N ILE A 115 -6.58 3.61 8.66
CA ILE A 115 -5.85 4.50 9.57
C ILE A 115 -5.32 5.74 8.81
N ALA A 116 -4.67 5.53 7.67
CA ALA A 116 -4.17 6.62 6.83
C ALA A 116 -5.32 7.54 6.36
N GLY A 117 -6.47 6.97 5.99
CA GLY A 117 -7.63 7.74 5.57
C GLY A 117 -8.29 8.55 6.69
N PHE A 118 -8.27 8.03 7.92
CA PHE A 118 -8.69 8.80 9.09
C PHE A 118 -7.75 9.97 9.34
N LEU A 119 -6.43 9.76 9.28
CA LEU A 119 -5.44 10.82 9.40
C LEU A 119 -5.64 11.90 8.34
N ALA A 120 -5.86 11.51 7.07
CA ALA A 120 -6.16 12.44 5.99
C ALA A 120 -7.45 13.25 6.26
N THR A 121 -8.49 12.59 6.76
CA THR A 121 -9.77 13.24 7.09
C THR A 121 -9.60 14.27 8.20
N VAL A 122 -8.86 13.92 9.26
CA VAL A 122 -8.53 14.84 10.35
C VAL A 122 -7.74 16.03 9.81
N LEU A 123 -6.74 15.78 8.96
CA LEU A 123 -5.90 16.82 8.39
C LEU A 123 -6.70 17.80 7.52
N MET A 124 -7.56 17.31 6.62
CA MET A 124 -8.44 18.16 5.81
C MET A 124 -9.34 19.05 6.68
N ARG A 125 -9.92 18.50 7.76
CA ARG A 125 -10.79 19.24 8.68
C ARG A 125 -10.03 20.33 9.45
N VAL A 126 -8.87 20.00 10.00
CA VAL A 126 -8.04 20.94 10.76
C VAL A 126 -7.59 22.11 9.88
N TRP A 127 -7.33 21.85 8.60
CA TRP A 127 -6.82 22.84 7.66
C TRP A 127 -7.92 23.51 6.82
N LYS A 128 -9.21 23.20 7.08
CA LYS A 128 -10.39 23.68 6.30
C LYS A 128 -10.24 23.48 4.78
N LEU A 129 -9.67 22.34 4.37
CA LEU A 129 -9.44 21.96 2.96
C LEU A 129 -10.67 21.30 2.33
#